data_AF-A0A218MAX0-F1
#
_entry.id   AF-A0A218MAX0-F1
#
_cell.length_a   1.000
_cell.length_b   1.000
_cell.length_c   1.000
_cell.angle_alpha   90.00
_cell.angle_beta   90.00
_cell.angle_gamma   90.00
#
_symmetry.space_group_name_H-M   'P 1'
#
loop_
_entity.id
_entity.type
_entity.pdbx_description
1 polymer ?
#
loop_
_entity_poly.entity_id
_entity_poly.type
_entity_poly.pdbx_seq_one_letter_code
_entity_poly.pdbx_strand_id
1 'polypeptide(L)'
;MLLREVAAVRGGPRVEAAAREAFGRADLAKVYRQAKDLIITHKLFRLVRYAELEGVRQLTISNLWRIERYADGAIRILEHDLVHDAWVEVEDLAGWPEVPFFPVRETRTLDWWREIARKAIWKALNAAGYAELPQYRRLVTRWVEVKGSPFPVPAPGQQEMSAAHMAYRMIERYIGKQVKVKGKGKTGVYRWKGGLLESKSMQAGARALRAGFFEHILDGEVLSAMRVIDYRNCSFTRYLSYARWREGLLKVAREHRNLLPLLRRINPEQWTRNNLFSRKLWVRGGRRFTALDRRPVRPAWGAGIEGDDYWRVCSFDDGAAWRWLSRASSVVVKEWRGGRAIVTHLALAKVSVRVPVCAYVHVLRAAERRQESIERYAGSYPGQLQQLLRVYLIHCAMLWKEQGHGYVRGWLRSEAGNVSNMLDYLMNEGFDRGQPERNATWPALLRRSEDWHKRIAIEHLEGEKGLQWSSLLGETVIEGIVFTPLNNSRALAEEGYEMGHCVGSYDGHCAKGAYQVYAVREPDGRRSTLGFRVIKGHARWDQHEGGRHGRVSTAALRAGKQLVRAYAEALAEGSEASQAEQAVAEI
;
A
#
# COMPACT_ATOMS: atom_id res chain seq x y z
N MET A 1 22.06 16.94 41.82
CA MET A 1 22.36 16.20 43.06
C MET A 1 23.83 15.80 42.99
N LEU A 2 24.67 16.50 43.76
CA LEU A 2 26.13 16.33 43.87
C LEU A 2 26.48 15.00 44.57
N LEU A 3 27.51 14.28 44.11
CA LEU A 3 28.30 13.28 44.86
C LEU A 3 29.61 13.00 44.08
N ARG A 4 30.73 13.63 44.48
CA ARG A 4 31.84 13.09 45.32
C ARG A 4 32.81 12.14 44.57
N GLU A 5 33.91 12.70 44.09
CA GLU A 5 35.17 11.97 43.88
C GLU A 5 35.93 11.93 45.21
N VAL A 6 36.21 10.71 45.68
CA VAL A 6 37.16 10.47 46.78
C VAL A 6 38.47 10.07 46.15
N ALA A 7 39.47 10.93 46.30
CA ALA A 7 40.87 10.62 46.06
C ALA A 7 41.33 9.54 47.05
N ALA A 8 41.91 8.45 46.54
CA ALA A 8 42.67 7.49 47.31
C ALA A 8 44.04 7.31 46.64
N VAL A 9 45.05 7.94 47.24
CA VAL A 9 46.47 7.75 46.95
C VAL A 9 46.88 6.36 47.48
N ARG A 10 47.32 5.48 46.59
CA ARG A 10 48.22 4.36 46.94
C ARG A 10 49.32 4.31 45.89
N GLY A 11 50.53 4.63 46.36
CA GLY A 11 51.76 4.56 45.59
C GLY A 11 52.16 3.13 45.25
N GLY A 12 52.67 2.98 44.04
CA GLY A 12 53.18 1.77 43.42
C GLY A 12 53.23 2.02 41.90
N PRO A 13 54.28 1.63 41.17
CA PRO A 13 54.39 1.93 39.76
C PRO A 13 53.26 1.21 39.01
N ARG A 14 52.21 1.97 38.65
CA ARG A 14 51.24 1.53 37.66
C ARG A 14 52.01 1.41 36.36
N VAL A 15 52.35 0.18 35.99
CA VAL A 15 52.53 -0.18 34.58
C VAL A 15 51.35 0.46 33.86
N GLU A 16 51.62 1.47 33.03
CA GLU A 16 50.63 2.06 32.15
C GLU A 16 50.15 0.94 31.23
N ALA A 17 49.07 0.28 31.63
CA ALA A 17 48.30 -0.54 30.73
C ALA A 17 47.82 0.43 29.65
N ALA A 18 48.51 0.43 28.51
CA ALA A 18 48.17 1.18 27.31
C ALA A 18 46.64 1.16 27.18
N ALA A 19 46.01 2.32 27.35
CA ALA A 19 44.57 2.43 27.40
C ALA A 19 44.02 1.79 26.11
N ARG A 20 43.46 0.58 26.23
CA ARG A 20 42.89 -0.15 25.08
C ARG A 20 41.96 0.82 24.36
N GLU A 21 42.32 1.19 23.15
CA GLU A 21 41.56 2.13 22.36
C GLU A 21 40.11 1.63 22.28
N ALA A 22 39.15 2.46 22.72
CA ALA A 22 37.74 2.11 22.63
C ALA A 22 37.45 1.70 21.17
N PHE A 23 36.69 0.61 20.99
CA PHE A 23 36.36 0.05 19.67
C PHE A 23 37.55 -0.58 18.89
N GLY A 24 38.74 -0.64 19.48
CA GLY A 24 39.94 -1.19 18.84
C GLY A 24 40.50 -0.32 17.71
N ARG A 25 40.06 0.93 17.61
CA ARG A 25 40.48 1.92 16.60
C ARG A 25 40.42 3.35 17.16
N ALA A 26 41.55 4.07 17.14
CA ALA A 26 41.67 5.45 17.60
C ALA A 26 40.71 6.43 16.89
N ASP A 27 40.52 6.29 15.58
CA ASP A 27 39.66 7.15 14.78
C ASP A 27 38.17 7.04 15.19
N LEU A 28 37.68 5.81 15.39
CA LEU A 28 36.33 5.55 15.89
C LEU A 28 36.15 6.09 17.32
N ALA A 29 37.15 5.89 18.19
CA ALA A 29 37.13 6.41 19.55
C ALA A 29 37.10 7.95 19.59
N LYS A 30 37.76 8.62 18.64
CA LYS A 30 37.76 10.07 18.50
C LYS A 30 36.38 10.58 18.09
N VAL A 31 35.82 10.06 16.99
CA VAL A 31 34.49 10.45 16.50
C VAL A 31 33.41 10.21 17.55
N TYR A 32 33.44 9.05 18.23
CA TYR A 32 32.49 8.74 19.30
C TYR A 32 32.55 9.75 20.45
N ARG A 33 33.76 10.10 20.91
CA ARG A 33 33.95 11.07 22.00
C ARG A 33 33.45 12.45 21.59
N GLN A 34 33.87 12.93 20.43
CA GLN A 34 33.44 14.23 19.90
C GLN A 34 31.91 14.30 19.73
N ALA A 35 31.28 13.26 19.16
CA ALA A 35 29.83 13.22 19.03
C ALA A 35 29.12 13.21 20.39
N LYS A 36 29.67 12.48 21.38
CA LYS A 36 29.15 12.48 22.75
C LYS A 36 29.27 13.87 23.39
N ASP A 37 30.39 14.55 23.19
CA ASP A 37 30.63 15.89 23.72
C ASP A 37 29.66 16.90 23.11
N LEU A 38 29.46 16.88 21.78
CA LEU A 38 28.44 17.68 21.09
C LEU A 38 27.03 17.44 21.65
N ILE A 39 26.66 16.18 21.87
CA ILE A 39 25.35 15.84 22.46
C ILE A 39 25.14 16.48 23.83
N ILE A 40 26.17 16.48 24.68
CA ILE A 40 26.12 16.99 26.04
C ILE A 40 26.12 18.53 26.02
N THR A 41 27.10 19.14 25.33
CA THR A 41 27.29 20.59 25.25
C THR A 41 26.04 21.28 24.72
N HIS A 42 25.49 20.79 23.62
CA HIS A 42 24.30 21.39 23.00
C HIS A 42 22.97 20.83 23.56
N LYS A 43 23.03 19.92 24.53
CA LYS A 43 21.85 19.32 25.20
C LYS A 43 20.85 18.71 24.20
N LEU A 44 21.34 17.91 23.26
CA LEU A 44 20.58 17.47 22.07
C LEU A 44 19.36 16.59 22.37
N PHE A 45 19.23 16.06 23.58
CA PHE A 45 18.06 15.29 24.02
C PHE A 45 16.96 16.12 24.67
N ARG A 46 17.13 17.45 24.76
CA ARG A 46 16.03 18.35 25.14
C ARG A 46 15.04 18.46 23.97
N LEU A 47 14.01 17.61 23.99
CA LEU A 47 13.05 17.50 22.87
C LEU A 47 12.36 18.80 22.50
N VAL A 48 12.13 19.71 23.45
CA VAL A 48 11.46 20.98 23.18
C VAL A 48 12.02 22.11 24.04
N ARG A 49 12.11 23.28 23.41
CA ARG A 49 12.28 24.58 24.05
C ARG A 49 11.39 25.58 23.32
N TYR A 50 10.66 26.37 24.09
CA TYR A 50 9.91 27.52 23.60
C TYR A 50 10.62 28.80 24.02
N ALA A 51 10.53 29.83 23.17
CA ALA A 51 10.90 31.20 23.49
C ALA A 51 10.00 32.15 22.70
N GLU A 52 9.78 33.35 23.25
CA GLU A 52 9.14 34.45 22.53
C GLU A 52 10.08 35.65 22.64
N LEU A 53 10.57 36.12 21.50
CA LEU A 53 11.56 37.18 21.40
C LEU A 53 11.04 38.22 20.43
N GLU A 54 10.82 39.45 20.90
CA GLU A 54 10.39 40.57 20.04
C GLU A 54 9.13 40.25 19.22
N GLY A 55 8.19 39.49 19.81
CA GLY A 55 6.96 39.05 19.14
C GLY A 55 7.12 37.87 18.16
N VAL A 56 8.33 37.31 18.04
CA VAL A 56 8.60 36.09 17.27
C VAL A 56 8.50 34.87 18.20
N ARG A 57 7.62 33.94 17.86
CA ARG A 57 7.45 32.68 18.59
C ARG A 57 8.44 31.65 18.05
N GLN A 58 9.29 31.12 18.92
CA GLN A 58 10.34 30.16 18.58
C GLN A 58 10.08 28.81 19.22
N LEU A 59 9.99 27.76 18.40
CA LEU A 59 9.95 26.37 18.86
C LEU A 59 11.24 25.68 18.41
N THR A 60 12.05 25.23 19.37
CA THR A 60 13.29 24.51 19.11
C THR A 60 13.16 23.05 19.54
N ILE A 61 13.45 22.13 18.63
CA ILE A 61 13.43 20.68 18.81
C ILE A 61 14.87 20.19 18.95
N SER A 62 15.19 19.53 20.07
CA SER A 62 16.51 18.92 20.31
C SER A 62 17.69 19.88 20.18
N ASN A 63 17.47 21.20 20.29
CA ASN A 63 18.48 22.24 19.99
C ASN A 63 19.16 22.07 18.62
N LEU A 64 18.46 21.46 17.65
CA LEU A 64 18.95 21.20 16.29
C LEU A 64 18.05 21.77 15.22
N TRP A 65 16.75 21.83 15.49
CA TRP A 65 15.74 22.24 14.53
C TRP A 65 14.92 23.33 15.16
N ARG A 66 14.79 24.49 14.52
CA ARG A 66 14.05 25.62 15.05
C ARG A 66 13.03 26.10 14.02
N ILE A 67 11.84 26.40 14.52
CA ILE A 67 10.78 27.03 13.77
C ILE A 67 10.52 28.38 14.42
N GLU A 68 10.60 29.44 13.63
CA GLU A 68 10.26 30.79 14.05
C GLU A 68 8.96 31.19 13.35
N ARG A 69 8.01 31.74 14.10
CA ARG A 69 6.75 32.25 13.58
C ARG A 69 6.64 33.74 13.89
N TYR A 70 6.45 34.52 12.83
CA TYR A 70 6.28 35.96 12.87
C TYR A 70 4.80 36.34 13.00
N ALA A 71 4.55 37.60 13.37
CA ALA A 71 3.20 38.13 13.62
C ALA A 71 2.29 38.11 12.37
N ASP A 72 2.86 38.26 11.18
CA ASP A 72 2.17 38.13 9.89
C ASP A 72 1.85 36.68 9.50
N GLY A 73 2.31 35.72 10.31
CA GLY A 73 2.15 34.29 10.11
C GLY A 73 3.22 33.66 9.23
N ALA A 74 4.20 34.42 8.73
CA ALA A 74 5.37 33.89 8.05
C ALA A 74 6.19 32.99 8.99
N ILE A 75 6.88 32.02 8.40
CA ILE A 75 7.74 31.12 9.15
C ILE A 75 9.15 31.09 8.60
N ARG A 76 10.12 30.95 9.50
CA ARG A 76 11.49 30.56 9.16
C ARG A 76 11.80 29.21 9.77
N ILE A 77 12.54 28.41 9.01
CA ILE A 77 12.87 27.04 9.38
C ILE A 77 14.39 26.92 9.37
N LEU A 78 14.96 26.68 10.54
CA LEU A 78 16.39 26.77 10.78
C LEU A 78 16.93 25.43 11.29
N GLU A 79 18.12 25.06 10.85
CA GLU A 79 18.91 23.98 11.45
C GLU A 79 20.13 24.54 12.15
N HIS A 80 20.52 23.89 13.25
CA HIS A 80 21.74 24.21 13.95
C HIS A 80 22.92 23.49 13.30
N ASP A 81 23.84 24.25 12.73
CA ASP A 81 25.13 23.77 12.29
C ASP A 81 26.05 23.61 13.52
N LEU A 82 26.25 22.36 13.93
CA LEU A 82 27.09 22.03 15.09
C LEU A 82 28.58 22.26 14.86
N VAL A 83 29.04 22.37 13.61
CA VAL A 83 30.45 22.60 13.29
C VAL A 83 30.80 24.07 13.46
N HIS A 84 29.92 24.95 12.99
CA HIS A 84 30.11 26.41 13.02
C HIS A 84 29.36 27.10 14.17
N ASP A 85 28.61 26.33 14.98
CA ASP A 85 27.74 26.81 16.09
C ASP A 85 26.79 27.95 15.66
N ALA A 86 26.14 27.77 14.51
CA ALA A 86 25.30 28.78 13.87
C ALA A 86 23.94 28.22 13.44
N TRP A 87 22.91 29.06 13.48
CA TRP A 87 21.59 28.71 12.94
C TRP A 87 21.51 29.10 11.47
N VAL A 88 21.24 28.11 10.62
CA VAL A 88 21.18 28.27 9.17
C VAL A 88 19.77 28.00 8.69
N GLU A 89 19.25 28.87 7.83
CA GLU A 89 17.93 28.68 7.23
C GLU A 89 17.98 27.57 6.18
N VAL A 90 17.00 26.66 6.24
CA VAL A 90 16.93 25.51 5.34
C VAL A 90 15.63 25.49 4.58
N GLU A 91 15.73 25.17 3.29
CA GLU A 91 14.58 24.94 2.44
C GLU A 91 14.17 23.46 2.42
N ASP A 92 15.14 22.56 2.35
CA ASP A 92 14.91 21.13 2.37
C ASP A 92 14.71 20.63 3.81
N LEU A 93 13.63 19.88 4.01
CA LEU A 93 13.31 19.25 5.28
C LEU A 93 13.73 17.77 5.30
N ALA A 94 14.44 17.30 4.28
CA ALA A 94 15.09 15.99 4.29
C ALA A 94 16.04 15.90 5.49
N GLY A 95 15.71 14.99 6.43
CA GLY A 95 16.48 14.82 7.67
C GLY A 95 15.82 15.42 8.91
N TRP A 96 14.82 16.29 8.78
CA TRP A 96 14.02 16.78 9.91
C TRP A 96 13.28 15.64 10.64
N PRO A 97 12.94 15.83 11.92
CA PRO A 97 12.16 14.87 12.69
C PRO A 97 10.71 14.82 12.20
N GLU A 98 10.24 13.63 11.86
CA GLU A 98 8.85 13.40 11.48
C GLU A 98 7.98 13.29 12.74
N VAL A 99 7.30 14.37 13.11
CA VAL A 99 6.42 14.41 14.28
C VAL A 99 4.96 14.35 13.83
N PRO A 100 4.20 13.31 14.17
CA PRO A 100 2.81 13.17 13.76
C PRO A 100 1.89 14.10 14.57
N PHE A 101 0.91 14.70 13.91
CA PHE A 101 -0.09 15.54 14.58
C PHE A 101 -0.98 14.75 15.53
N PHE A 102 -1.51 13.62 15.06
CA PHE A 102 -2.49 12.79 15.77
C PHE A 102 -2.13 11.29 15.65
N PRO A 103 -2.55 10.45 16.62
CA PRO A 103 -2.21 9.03 16.64
C PRO A 103 -2.96 8.24 15.56
N VAL A 104 -2.37 8.09 14.38
CA VAL A 104 -2.87 7.24 13.27
C VAL A 104 -1.93 6.07 13.03
N ARG A 105 -2.49 4.86 12.88
CA ARG A 105 -1.76 3.62 12.54
C ARG A 105 -0.52 3.40 13.43
N GLU A 106 0.67 3.68 12.91
CA GLU A 106 1.99 3.44 13.51
C GLU A 106 2.38 4.49 14.57
N THR A 107 1.60 5.57 14.69
CA THR A 107 1.89 6.71 15.59
C THR A 107 1.03 6.71 16.87
N ARG A 108 0.41 5.57 17.19
CA ARG A 108 -0.42 5.39 18.39
C ARG A 108 0.35 5.51 19.71
N THR A 109 1.68 5.38 19.67
CA THR A 109 2.53 5.56 20.85
C THR A 109 3.30 6.89 20.76
N LEU A 110 3.82 7.34 21.91
CA LEU A 110 4.74 8.47 21.98
C LEU A 110 6.18 8.08 21.60
N ASP A 111 6.45 6.82 21.24
CA ASP A 111 7.81 6.29 21.04
C ASP A 111 8.52 6.84 19.80
N TRP A 112 7.84 7.64 18.97
CA TRP A 112 8.46 8.41 17.90
C TRP A 112 9.55 9.37 18.40
N TRP A 113 9.59 9.70 19.71
CA TRP A 113 10.71 10.44 20.30
C TRP A 113 12.06 9.76 20.04
N ARG A 114 12.07 8.43 19.93
CA ARG A 114 13.26 7.64 19.64
C ARG A 114 13.85 8.00 18.29
N GLU A 115 13.01 8.25 17.29
CA GLU A 115 13.49 8.66 15.97
C GLU A 115 14.04 10.10 15.97
N ILE A 116 13.49 11.00 16.80
CA ILE A 116 14.08 12.33 17.00
C ILE A 116 15.46 12.22 17.64
N ALA A 117 15.57 11.46 18.74
CA ALA A 117 16.85 11.25 19.42
C ALA A 117 17.86 10.57 18.50
N ARG A 118 17.44 9.62 17.67
CA ARG A 118 18.28 8.95 16.67
C ARG A 118 18.82 9.96 15.66
N LYS A 119 17.97 10.80 15.09
CA LYS A 119 18.37 11.87 14.16
C LYS A 119 19.33 12.86 14.81
N ALA A 120 19.11 13.21 16.08
CA ALA A 120 19.99 14.09 16.83
C ALA A 120 21.40 13.48 17.03
N ILE A 121 21.48 12.18 17.34
CA ILE A 121 22.74 11.44 17.43
C ILE A 121 23.44 11.41 16.07
N TRP A 122 22.71 11.17 14.98
CA TRP A 122 23.29 11.19 13.64
C TRP A 122 23.84 12.56 13.24
N LYS A 123 23.15 13.66 13.56
CA LYS A 123 23.69 15.01 13.33
C LYS A 123 24.97 15.25 14.11
N ALA A 124 25.04 14.83 15.38
CA ALA A 124 26.26 14.93 16.18
C ALA A 124 27.41 14.05 15.63
N LEU A 125 27.11 12.83 15.18
CA LEU A 125 28.10 11.95 14.55
C LEU A 125 28.66 12.55 13.25
N ASN A 126 27.80 13.10 12.39
CA ASN A 126 28.24 13.74 11.15
C ASN A 126 29.11 14.96 11.43
N ALA A 127 28.71 15.83 12.37
CA ALA A 127 29.52 16.98 12.79
C ALA A 127 30.86 16.58 13.45
N ALA A 128 30.92 15.39 14.05
CA ALA A 128 32.15 14.82 14.61
C ALA A 128 33.05 14.13 13.56
N GLY A 129 32.74 14.22 12.25
CA GLY A 129 33.56 13.64 11.17
C GLY A 129 33.21 12.19 10.83
N TYR A 130 32.01 11.69 11.17
CA TYR A 130 31.60 10.33 10.82
C TYR A 130 31.70 10.02 9.32
N ALA A 131 31.35 10.97 8.46
CA ALA A 131 31.38 10.81 7.00
C ALA A 131 32.81 10.69 6.43
N GLU A 132 33.82 11.16 7.18
CA GLU A 132 35.23 11.11 6.82
C GLU A 132 35.90 9.80 7.25
N LEU A 133 35.21 8.97 8.05
CA LEU A 133 35.74 7.68 8.47
C LEU A 133 35.90 6.76 7.26
N PRO A 134 37.03 6.04 7.12
CA PRO A 134 37.22 5.08 6.05
C PRO A 134 36.09 4.04 6.05
N GLN A 135 35.35 3.96 4.95
CA GLN A 135 34.54 2.78 4.65
C GLN A 135 35.53 1.65 4.36
N TYR A 136 35.29 0.45 4.90
CA TYR A 136 36.09 -0.80 4.81
C TYR A 136 37.10 -1.14 5.94
N ARG A 137 36.71 -2.14 6.76
CA ARG A 137 37.42 -3.39 7.17
C ARG A 137 36.40 -4.38 7.81
N ARG A 138 36.64 -5.71 7.76
CA ARG A 138 35.61 -6.79 7.77
C ARG A 138 34.66 -6.79 9.00
N LEU A 139 33.41 -7.20 8.76
CA LEU A 139 32.36 -7.42 9.77
C LEU A 139 32.84 -8.28 10.95
N VAL A 140 32.77 -7.73 12.17
CA VAL A 140 32.83 -8.53 13.40
C VAL A 140 31.52 -9.30 13.55
N THR A 141 31.59 -10.62 13.43
CA THR A 141 30.40 -11.50 13.56
C THR A 141 30.17 -11.95 15.00
N ARG A 142 31.16 -11.81 15.89
CA ARG A 142 31.12 -12.31 17.27
C ARG A 142 31.73 -11.35 18.29
N TRP A 143 31.00 -11.08 19.36
CA TRP A 143 31.34 -10.17 20.44
C TRP A 143 31.42 -10.92 21.79
N VAL A 144 32.36 -10.55 22.65
CA VAL A 144 32.56 -11.13 23.99
C VAL A 144 32.44 -10.02 25.05
N GLU A 145 31.61 -10.23 26.07
CA GLU A 145 31.53 -9.31 27.21
C GLU A 145 32.76 -9.48 28.10
N VAL A 146 33.46 -8.37 28.39
CA VAL A 146 34.65 -8.36 29.25
C VAL A 146 34.31 -7.66 30.56
N LYS A 147 34.52 -8.34 31.68
CA LYS A 147 34.30 -7.81 33.03
C LYS A 147 35.17 -6.56 33.24
N GLY A 148 34.54 -5.43 33.56
CA GLY A 148 35.21 -4.13 33.74
C GLY A 148 35.29 -3.24 32.48
N SER A 149 34.97 -3.78 31.29
CA SER A 149 34.77 -2.96 30.11
C SER A 149 33.28 -2.61 29.96
N PRO A 150 32.91 -1.33 29.79
CA PRO A 150 31.53 -0.97 29.48
C PRO A 150 31.07 -1.43 28.08
N PHE A 151 31.95 -2.06 27.30
CA PHE A 151 31.71 -2.48 25.93
C PHE A 151 32.26 -3.89 25.66
N PRO A 152 31.53 -4.74 24.91
CA PRO A 152 32.05 -6.04 24.48
C PRO A 152 33.19 -5.84 23.47
N VAL A 153 34.19 -6.72 23.53
CA VAL A 153 35.34 -6.72 22.60
C VAL A 153 35.12 -7.77 21.51
N PRO A 154 35.73 -7.63 20.31
CA PRO A 154 35.72 -8.69 19.31
C PRO A 154 36.28 -9.99 19.90
N ALA A 155 35.71 -11.14 19.52
CA ALA A 155 36.28 -12.43 19.87
C ALA A 155 37.74 -12.54 19.33
N PRO A 156 38.64 -13.24 20.02
CA PRO A 156 40.01 -13.44 19.55
C PRO A 156 40.03 -13.92 18.09
N GLY A 157 40.78 -13.24 17.22
CA GLY A 157 40.87 -13.56 15.78
C GLY A 157 39.81 -12.94 14.86
N GLN A 158 38.91 -12.07 15.37
CA GLN A 158 37.99 -11.27 14.54
C GLN A 158 38.57 -9.86 14.28
N GLN A 159 38.33 -9.29 13.09
CA GLN A 159 38.82 -7.96 12.67
C GLN A 159 38.17 -6.77 13.43
N GLU A 160 38.66 -5.56 13.18
CA GLU A 160 38.31 -4.28 13.84
C GLU A 160 36.82 -3.86 13.73
N MET A 161 36.34 -3.01 14.64
CA MET A 161 34.97 -2.47 14.61
C MET A 161 34.72 -1.59 13.36
N SER A 162 33.50 -1.64 12.80
CA SER A 162 33.08 -0.72 11.72
C SER A 162 32.47 0.58 12.26
N ALA A 163 32.58 1.67 11.48
CA ALA A 163 31.97 2.96 11.81
C ALA A 163 30.46 2.85 12.05
N ALA A 164 29.75 2.11 11.18
CA ALA A 164 28.32 1.83 11.34
C ALA A 164 28.01 1.11 12.66
N HIS A 165 28.79 0.09 13.03
CA HIS A 165 28.57 -0.61 14.30
C HIS A 165 28.82 0.30 15.51
N MET A 166 29.87 1.13 15.49
CA MET A 166 30.12 2.15 16.52
C MET A 166 28.92 3.10 16.68
N ALA A 167 28.40 3.64 15.55
CA ALA A 167 27.25 4.52 15.56
C ALA A 167 25.99 3.85 16.13
N TYR A 168 25.70 2.61 15.71
CA TYR A 168 24.56 1.86 16.25
C TYR A 168 24.72 1.54 17.74
N ARG A 169 25.93 1.24 18.22
CA ARG A 169 26.19 1.06 19.67
C ARG A 169 25.93 2.34 20.45
N MET A 170 26.27 3.50 19.90
CA MET A 170 25.94 4.79 20.50
C MET A 170 24.43 4.99 20.57
N ILE A 171 23.71 4.75 19.47
CA ILE A 171 22.25 4.82 19.40
C ILE A 171 21.61 3.87 20.43
N GLU A 172 22.03 2.60 20.47
CA GLU A 172 21.54 1.61 21.43
C GLU A 172 21.81 2.03 22.88
N ARG A 173 22.96 2.65 23.16
CA ARG A 173 23.31 3.13 24.49
C ARG A 173 22.33 4.20 24.98
N TYR A 174 21.98 5.17 24.14
CA TYR A 174 21.07 6.24 24.52
C TYR A 174 19.60 5.83 24.46
N ILE A 175 19.19 5.24 23.35
CA ILE A 175 17.77 4.99 23.05
C ILE A 175 17.34 3.62 23.60
N GLY A 176 18.24 2.64 23.60
CA GLY A 176 17.91 1.24 23.86
C GLY A 176 17.69 0.47 22.56
N LYS A 177 17.25 -0.78 22.67
CA LYS A 177 17.05 -1.69 21.54
C LYS A 177 15.81 -2.56 21.68
N GLN A 178 15.23 -2.99 20.57
CA GLN A 178 14.18 -4.01 20.59
C GLN A 178 14.81 -5.38 20.81
N VAL A 179 14.26 -6.12 21.76
CA VAL A 179 14.65 -7.50 22.06
C VAL A 179 13.46 -8.40 21.81
N LYS A 180 13.70 -9.52 21.12
CA LYS A 180 12.70 -10.55 20.91
C LYS A 180 12.47 -11.29 22.22
N VAL A 181 11.24 -11.26 22.72
CA VAL A 181 10.81 -12.00 23.90
C VAL A 181 10.11 -13.27 23.44
N LYS A 182 10.41 -14.41 24.08
CA LYS A 182 9.70 -15.67 23.83
C LYS A 182 8.22 -15.49 24.21
N GLY A 183 7.35 -15.43 23.20
CA GLY A 183 5.90 -15.51 23.38
C GLY A 183 5.42 -16.96 23.29
N LYS A 184 4.21 -17.26 23.79
CA LYS A 184 3.59 -18.59 23.73
C LYS A 184 3.13 -19.02 22.30
N GLY A 185 3.58 -18.37 21.22
CA GLY A 185 3.16 -18.64 19.83
C GLY A 185 4.27 -18.48 18.79
N LYS A 186 3.98 -18.84 17.53
CA LYS A 186 4.94 -18.83 16.39
C LYS A 186 5.49 -17.44 16.02
N THR A 187 4.88 -16.36 16.49
CA THR A 187 5.35 -14.98 16.32
C THR A 187 5.94 -14.45 17.63
N GLY A 188 7.24 -14.16 17.63
CA GLY A 188 7.91 -13.56 18.80
C GLY A 188 7.42 -12.12 19.04
N VAL A 189 7.18 -11.75 20.29
CA VAL A 189 6.80 -10.38 20.66
C VAL A 189 8.08 -9.58 20.92
N TYR A 190 8.25 -8.42 20.27
CA TYR A 190 9.37 -7.53 20.52
C TYR A 190 9.05 -6.58 21.67
N ARG A 191 9.99 -6.43 22.63
CA ARG A 191 9.91 -5.42 23.70
C ARG A 191 11.13 -4.53 23.66
N TRP A 192 10.99 -3.28 24.08
CA TRP A 192 12.11 -2.36 24.21
C TRP A 192 12.90 -2.66 25.50
N LYS A 193 14.21 -2.88 25.36
CA LYS A 193 15.18 -2.75 26.45
C LYS A 193 15.66 -1.30 26.45
N GLY A 194 15.42 -0.58 27.56
CA GLY A 194 15.75 0.86 27.67
C GLY A 194 17.25 1.15 27.56
N GLY A 195 17.57 2.36 27.09
CA GLY A 195 18.91 2.94 27.12
C GLY A 195 19.04 3.99 28.24
N LEU A 196 20.03 4.89 28.13
CA LEU A 196 20.25 6.00 29.07
C LEU A 196 19.10 7.01 29.11
N LEU A 197 18.38 7.18 28.00
CA LEU A 197 17.21 8.06 27.94
C LEU A 197 16.00 7.34 28.51
N GLU A 198 15.49 7.85 29.63
CA GLU A 198 14.31 7.29 30.28
C GLU A 198 13.06 7.51 29.43
N SER A 199 12.37 6.42 29.09
CA SER A 199 11.20 6.47 28.21
C SER A 199 10.10 7.38 28.75
N LYS A 200 9.84 7.40 30.07
CA LYS A 200 8.79 8.23 30.68
C LYS A 200 9.07 9.72 30.51
N SER A 201 10.30 10.14 30.77
CA SER A 201 10.77 11.51 30.59
C SER A 201 10.70 11.95 29.12
N MET A 202 11.20 11.12 28.20
CA MET A 202 11.16 11.44 26.78
C MET A 202 9.75 11.48 26.22
N GLN A 203 8.85 10.61 26.68
CA GLN A 203 7.43 10.68 26.32
C GLN A 203 6.75 11.94 26.85
N ALA A 204 7.16 12.46 28.02
CA ALA A 204 6.69 13.76 28.51
C ALA A 204 7.18 14.90 27.62
N GLY A 205 8.46 14.90 27.23
CA GLY A 205 9.00 15.86 26.26
C GLY A 205 8.32 15.78 24.89
N ALA A 206 7.96 14.58 24.44
CA ALA A 206 7.22 14.35 23.20
C ALA A 206 5.77 14.91 23.25
N ARG A 207 5.12 14.85 24.42
CA ARG A 207 3.83 15.53 24.64
C ARG A 207 3.98 17.05 24.63
N ALA A 208 4.99 17.56 25.35
CA ALA A 208 5.27 18.99 25.42
C ALA A 208 5.65 19.56 24.04
N LEU A 209 6.42 18.83 23.23
CA LEU A 209 6.73 19.21 21.85
C LEU A 209 5.47 19.34 21.01
N ARG A 210 4.54 18.39 21.12
CA ARG A 210 3.25 18.48 20.43
C ARG A 210 2.44 19.68 20.91
N ALA A 211 2.29 19.86 22.22
CA ALA A 211 1.56 20.99 22.77
C ALA A 211 2.15 22.33 22.30
N GLY A 212 3.47 22.52 22.42
CA GLY A 212 4.14 23.76 22.03
C GLY A 212 4.00 24.07 20.53
N PHE A 213 3.98 23.05 19.66
CA PHE A 213 3.70 23.29 18.24
C PHE A 213 2.28 23.78 18.01
N PHE A 214 1.28 23.15 18.63
CA PHE A 214 -0.13 23.55 18.49
C PHE A 214 -0.41 24.95 19.05
N GLU A 215 0.23 25.29 20.17
CA GLU A 215 0.01 26.56 20.86
C GLU A 215 0.72 27.73 20.17
N HIS A 216 1.97 27.53 19.75
CA HIS A 216 2.82 28.65 19.36
C HIS A 216 3.10 28.72 17.85
N ILE A 217 3.08 27.59 17.14
CA ILE A 217 3.48 27.51 15.72
C ILE A 217 2.28 27.31 14.79
N LEU A 218 1.26 26.57 15.21
CA LEU A 218 0.18 26.15 14.34
C LEU A 218 -0.69 27.33 13.86
N ASP A 219 -0.89 27.41 12.55
CA ASP A 219 -1.94 28.20 11.91
C ASP A 219 -3.12 27.29 11.57
N GLY A 220 -4.28 27.58 12.15
CA GLY A 220 -5.51 26.81 11.95
C GLY A 220 -6.01 26.83 10.50
N GLU A 221 -5.82 27.93 9.76
CA GLU A 221 -6.24 28.04 8.37
C GLU A 221 -5.34 27.20 7.46
N VAL A 222 -4.02 27.24 7.69
CA VAL A 222 -3.04 26.40 6.97
C VAL A 222 -3.32 24.93 7.24
N LEU A 223 -3.57 24.54 8.50
CA LEU A 223 -3.91 23.15 8.84
C LEU A 223 -5.22 22.72 8.15
N SER A 224 -6.23 23.59 8.15
CA SER A 224 -7.50 23.36 7.47
C SER A 224 -7.31 23.13 5.96
N ALA A 225 -6.50 23.96 5.30
CA ALA A 225 -6.17 23.81 3.88
C ALA A 225 -5.37 22.52 3.61
N MET A 226 -4.33 22.25 4.41
CA MET A 226 -3.51 21.04 4.31
C MET A 226 -4.37 19.77 4.40
N ARG A 227 -5.34 19.71 5.31
CA ARG A 227 -6.21 18.53 5.47
C ARG A 227 -7.09 18.26 4.25
N VAL A 228 -7.45 19.28 3.46
CA VAL A 228 -8.16 19.10 2.19
C VAL A 228 -7.25 18.43 1.16
N ILE A 229 -5.97 18.79 1.16
CA ILE A 229 -4.95 18.20 0.29
C ILE A 229 -4.66 16.76 0.75
N ASP A 230 -4.23 16.58 2.00
CA ASP A 230 -3.96 15.29 2.59
C ASP A 230 -4.27 15.21 4.09
N TYR A 231 -5.22 14.36 4.46
CA TYR A 231 -5.60 14.12 5.85
C TYR A 231 -4.94 12.86 6.44
N ARG A 232 -4.35 12.00 5.60
CA ARG A 232 -3.85 10.68 6.05
C ARG A 232 -2.42 10.74 6.57
N ASN A 233 -1.63 11.67 6.05
CA ASN A 233 -0.23 11.85 6.43
C ASN A 233 -0.01 13.29 6.92
N CYS A 234 -0.40 13.55 8.17
CA CYS A 234 -0.26 14.86 8.82
C CYS A 234 0.89 14.83 9.82
N SER A 235 1.98 15.51 9.49
CA SER A 235 3.17 15.68 10.33
C SER A 235 3.65 17.12 10.34
N PHE A 236 4.54 17.47 11.27
CA PHE A 236 5.09 18.82 11.39
C PHE A 236 5.82 19.25 10.12
N THR A 237 6.73 18.41 9.60
CA THR A 237 7.45 18.63 8.33
C THR A 237 6.48 18.88 7.17
N ARG A 238 5.42 18.06 7.07
CA ARG A 238 4.39 18.24 6.05
C ARG A 238 3.62 19.54 6.21
N TYR A 239 3.32 19.95 7.44
CA TYR A 239 2.68 21.24 7.70
C TYR A 239 3.61 22.40 7.32
N LEU A 240 4.88 22.33 7.72
CA LEU A 240 5.87 23.38 7.48
C LEU A 240 6.10 23.60 5.98
N SER A 241 6.07 22.54 5.17
CA SER A 241 6.20 22.67 3.71
C SER A 241 5.04 23.44 3.07
N TYR A 242 3.83 23.39 3.64
CA TYR A 242 2.71 24.23 3.21
C TYR A 242 2.72 25.62 3.85
N ALA A 243 3.08 25.71 5.12
CA ALA A 243 3.11 26.97 5.86
C ALA A 243 4.14 27.96 5.31
N ARG A 244 5.25 27.49 4.73
CA ARG A 244 6.21 28.36 4.02
C ARG A 244 5.54 29.11 2.85
N TRP A 245 4.57 28.48 2.21
CA TRP A 245 3.81 29.05 1.08
C TRP A 245 2.41 29.51 1.51
N ARG A 246 2.29 29.99 2.76
CA ARG A 246 1.03 30.38 3.41
C ARG A 246 0.16 31.25 2.53
N GLU A 247 0.71 32.33 1.98
CA GLU A 247 -0.06 33.30 1.20
C GLU A 247 -0.75 32.65 -0.01
N GLY A 248 0.01 31.95 -0.85
CA GLY A 248 -0.52 31.26 -2.02
C GLY A 248 -1.49 30.14 -1.66
N LEU A 249 -1.19 29.37 -0.60
CA LEU A 249 -2.08 28.32 -0.11
C LEU A 249 -3.43 28.88 0.36
N LEU A 250 -3.42 29.92 1.20
CA LEU A 250 -4.63 30.51 1.78
C LEU A 250 -5.43 31.28 0.73
N LYS A 251 -4.78 31.88 -0.25
CA LYS A 251 -5.47 32.43 -1.42
C LYS A 251 -6.29 31.36 -2.13
N VAL A 252 -5.67 30.24 -2.50
CA VAL A 252 -6.37 29.13 -3.16
C VAL A 252 -7.43 28.52 -2.25
N ALA A 253 -7.18 28.42 -0.94
CA ALA A 253 -8.16 27.92 0.01
C ALA A 253 -9.43 28.81 0.08
N ARG A 254 -9.31 30.13 -0.13
CA ARG A 254 -10.42 31.08 -0.16
C ARG A 254 -11.14 31.10 -1.51
N GLU A 255 -10.39 31.15 -2.61
CA GLU A 255 -10.95 31.31 -3.96
C GLU A 255 -11.42 29.98 -4.58
N HIS A 256 -10.69 28.90 -4.31
CA HIS A 256 -10.79 27.63 -5.03
C HIS A 256 -10.56 26.42 -4.12
N ARG A 257 -11.22 26.38 -2.95
CA ARG A 257 -11.00 25.37 -1.90
C ARG A 257 -11.04 23.92 -2.40
N ASN A 258 -11.91 23.61 -3.36
CA ASN A 258 -12.03 22.25 -3.92
C ASN A 258 -10.82 21.84 -4.78
N LEU A 259 -10.02 22.80 -5.25
CA LEU A 259 -8.84 22.58 -6.11
C LEU A 259 -7.51 22.57 -5.35
N LEU A 260 -7.54 22.78 -4.04
CA LEU A 260 -6.38 22.60 -3.15
C LEU A 260 -5.58 21.31 -3.44
N PRO A 261 -6.19 20.13 -3.68
CA PRO A 261 -5.42 18.91 -3.95
C PRO A 261 -4.49 19.00 -5.18
N LEU A 262 -4.76 19.90 -6.13
CA LEU A 262 -3.92 20.10 -7.31
C LEU A 262 -2.60 20.80 -6.99
N LEU A 263 -2.52 21.55 -5.88
CA LEU A 263 -1.33 22.30 -5.49
C LEU A 263 -0.10 21.42 -5.29
N ARG A 264 -0.27 20.16 -4.85
CA ARG A 264 0.82 19.17 -4.75
C ARG A 264 1.58 18.93 -6.04
N ARG A 265 0.98 19.27 -7.18
CA ARG A 265 1.51 18.99 -8.53
C ARG A 265 1.89 20.26 -9.28
N ILE A 266 1.82 21.40 -8.62
CA ILE A 266 2.14 22.72 -9.16
C ILE A 266 3.27 23.30 -8.32
N ASN A 267 4.26 23.92 -8.96
CA ASN A 267 5.33 24.61 -8.25
C ASN A 267 4.77 25.60 -7.20
N PRO A 268 5.13 25.47 -5.90
CA PRO A 268 4.65 26.36 -4.84
C PRO A 268 4.84 27.85 -5.07
N GLU A 269 5.93 28.26 -5.74
CA GLU A 269 6.18 29.66 -6.12
C GLU A 269 5.08 30.25 -7.00
N GLN A 270 4.28 29.40 -7.64
CA GLN A 270 3.24 29.78 -8.58
C GLN A 270 1.84 29.81 -7.94
N TRP A 271 1.72 29.48 -6.64
CA TRP A 271 0.42 29.42 -5.95
C TRP A 271 -0.25 30.79 -5.76
N THR A 272 0.52 31.87 -5.74
CA THR A 272 0.01 33.25 -5.61
C THR A 272 -0.57 33.80 -6.92
N ARG A 273 -0.43 33.11 -8.05
CA ARG A 273 -0.90 33.59 -9.37
C ARG A 273 -2.42 33.79 -9.40
N ASN A 274 -2.88 34.92 -9.93
CA ASN A 274 -4.32 35.21 -10.11
C ASN A 274 -5.01 34.31 -11.14
N ASN A 275 -4.25 33.80 -12.12
CA ASN A 275 -4.80 32.99 -13.20
C ASN A 275 -4.55 31.48 -13.04
N LEU A 276 -4.20 31.04 -11.83
CA LEU A 276 -3.75 29.67 -11.55
C LEU A 276 -4.79 28.60 -11.93
N PHE A 277 -6.08 28.91 -11.81
CA PHE A 277 -7.18 28.01 -12.18
C PHE A 277 -8.01 28.56 -13.36
N SER A 278 -7.43 29.46 -14.15
CA SER A 278 -8.08 30.03 -15.32
C SER A 278 -8.15 29.03 -16.49
N ARG A 279 -9.18 29.20 -17.34
CA ARG A 279 -9.29 28.45 -18.60
C ARG A 279 -8.04 28.60 -19.48
N LYS A 280 -7.44 29.80 -19.53
CA LYS A 280 -6.25 30.10 -20.36
C LYS A 280 -5.07 29.18 -19.99
N LEU A 281 -4.95 28.82 -18.72
CA LEU A 281 -3.88 27.97 -18.20
C LEU A 281 -4.21 26.47 -18.34
N TRP A 282 -5.46 26.07 -18.09
CA TRP A 282 -5.86 24.65 -18.04
C TRP A 282 -6.38 24.07 -19.35
N VAL A 283 -6.66 24.90 -20.37
CA VAL A 283 -7.25 24.46 -21.63
C VAL A 283 -6.40 24.90 -22.81
N ARG A 284 -6.04 23.95 -23.68
CA ARG A 284 -5.23 24.19 -24.88
C ARG A 284 -5.95 25.02 -25.91
N GLY A 285 -7.21 24.69 -26.23
CA GLY A 285 -7.99 25.43 -27.24
C GLY A 285 -7.26 25.50 -28.58
N GLY A 286 -6.78 24.35 -29.07
CA GLY A 286 -6.02 24.24 -30.33
C GLY A 286 -4.50 24.37 -30.20
N ARG A 287 -3.98 24.81 -29.04
CA ARG A 287 -2.52 24.86 -28.78
C ARG A 287 -1.96 23.47 -28.47
N ARG A 288 -0.68 23.22 -28.78
CA ARG A 288 -0.01 21.95 -28.41
C ARG A 288 0.19 21.79 -26.89
N PHE A 289 0.37 22.89 -26.17
CA PHE A 289 0.61 22.94 -24.73
C PHE A 289 0.13 24.30 -24.17
N THR A 290 -0.03 24.38 -22.86
CA THR A 290 -0.19 25.64 -22.11
C THR A 290 1.00 25.86 -21.18
N ALA A 291 1.02 26.97 -20.44
CA ALA A 291 2.02 27.19 -19.40
C ALA A 291 1.93 26.16 -18.26
N LEU A 292 0.78 25.48 -18.06
CA LEU A 292 0.63 24.41 -17.08
C LEU A 292 1.55 23.23 -17.38
N ASP A 293 1.76 22.93 -18.67
CA ASP A 293 2.55 21.78 -19.12
C ASP A 293 4.07 22.03 -19.06
N ARG A 294 4.48 23.24 -18.65
CA ARG A 294 5.84 23.79 -18.79
C ARG A 294 6.31 24.42 -17.49
N ARG A 295 7.64 24.53 -17.33
CA ARG A 295 8.23 25.31 -16.24
C ARG A 295 7.90 26.80 -16.41
N PRO A 296 7.75 27.57 -15.32
CA PRO A 296 7.92 27.17 -13.92
C PRO A 296 6.64 26.64 -13.23
N VAL A 297 5.47 26.70 -13.87
CA VAL A 297 4.19 26.18 -13.29
C VAL A 297 4.29 24.69 -13.04
N ARG A 298 4.81 23.96 -14.03
CA ARG A 298 5.24 22.59 -13.85
C ARG A 298 6.48 22.58 -12.96
N PRO A 299 6.44 21.88 -11.82
CA PRO A 299 7.59 21.76 -10.94
C PRO A 299 8.77 21.09 -11.65
N ALA A 300 9.99 21.46 -11.25
CA ALA A 300 11.21 20.81 -11.70
C ALA A 300 11.25 19.35 -11.20
N TRP A 301 11.97 18.50 -11.94
CA TRP A 301 12.16 17.11 -11.49
C TRP A 301 12.98 17.12 -10.20
N GLY A 302 12.55 16.38 -9.18
CA GLY A 302 13.20 16.36 -7.86
C GLY A 302 12.87 17.55 -6.94
N ALA A 303 12.02 18.49 -7.33
CA ALA A 303 11.64 19.66 -6.52
C ALA A 303 10.64 19.35 -5.39
N GLY A 304 10.82 18.24 -4.66
CA GLY A 304 10.00 17.88 -3.51
C GLY A 304 8.62 17.28 -3.83
N ILE A 305 8.36 16.88 -5.08
CA ILE A 305 7.21 16.04 -5.41
C ILE A 305 7.54 14.61 -4.95
N GLU A 306 6.97 14.20 -3.82
CA GLU A 306 7.13 12.83 -3.29
C GLU A 306 6.74 11.76 -4.33
N GLY A 307 7.47 10.66 -4.32
CA GLY A 307 7.49 9.59 -5.34
C GLY A 307 6.18 8.83 -5.63
N ASP A 308 5.02 9.25 -5.12
CA ASP A 308 3.72 8.71 -5.52
C ASP A 308 2.94 9.65 -6.47
N ASP A 309 3.44 10.88 -6.67
CA ASP A 309 2.86 11.93 -7.51
C ASP A 309 3.53 11.99 -8.92
N TYR A 310 4.01 10.85 -9.43
CA TYR A 310 4.58 10.72 -10.80
C TYR A 310 3.62 11.20 -11.90
N TRP A 311 2.31 11.19 -11.61
CA TRP A 311 1.27 11.65 -12.50
C TRP A 311 1.15 13.17 -12.54
N ARG A 312 1.66 13.75 -13.62
CA ARG A 312 1.73 15.20 -13.83
C ARG A 312 0.36 15.75 -14.19
N VAL A 313 -0.02 16.89 -13.61
CA VAL A 313 -1.14 17.67 -14.14
C VAL A 313 -0.81 18.12 -15.55
N CYS A 314 -1.81 18.10 -16.43
CA CYS A 314 -1.67 18.51 -17.81
C CYS A 314 -2.92 19.26 -18.27
N SER A 315 -2.76 20.09 -19.28
CA SER A 315 -3.85 20.86 -19.87
C SER A 315 -4.82 19.95 -20.64
N PHE A 316 -6.11 20.28 -20.55
CA PHE A 316 -7.18 19.65 -21.32
C PHE A 316 -7.23 20.20 -22.74
N ASP A 317 -7.71 19.39 -23.68
CA ASP A 317 -7.84 19.82 -25.07
C ASP A 317 -9.01 20.83 -25.21
N ASP A 318 -10.14 20.57 -24.53
CA ASP A 318 -11.32 21.43 -24.49
C ASP A 318 -11.69 21.94 -23.07
N GLY A 319 -12.65 22.87 -23.02
CA GLY A 319 -13.07 23.52 -21.79
C GLY A 319 -14.11 22.78 -20.96
N ALA A 320 -14.80 21.77 -21.50
CA ALA A 320 -15.81 21.01 -20.78
C ALA A 320 -15.16 20.13 -19.70
N ALA A 321 -14.07 19.45 -20.04
CA ALA A 321 -13.29 18.65 -19.09
C ALA A 321 -12.78 19.50 -17.91
N TRP A 322 -12.16 20.65 -18.20
CA TRP A 322 -11.71 21.57 -17.15
C TRP A 322 -12.86 22.08 -16.29
N ARG A 323 -13.97 22.51 -16.90
CA ARG A 323 -15.15 23.01 -16.17
C ARG A 323 -15.74 21.93 -15.25
N TRP A 324 -15.73 20.68 -15.68
CA TRP A 324 -16.20 19.56 -14.87
C TRP A 324 -15.28 19.36 -13.66
N LEU A 325 -13.96 19.25 -13.89
CA LEU A 325 -12.99 19.04 -12.80
C LEU A 325 -12.98 20.22 -11.83
N SER A 326 -13.03 21.45 -12.35
CA SER A 326 -12.99 22.67 -11.55
C SER A 326 -14.20 22.81 -10.60
N ARG A 327 -15.30 22.13 -10.89
CA ARG A 327 -16.53 22.09 -10.08
C ARG A 327 -16.66 20.82 -9.24
N ALA A 328 -15.79 19.83 -9.44
CA ALA A 328 -15.82 18.59 -8.69
C ALA A 328 -15.42 18.82 -7.22
N SER A 329 -15.90 17.95 -6.33
CA SER A 329 -15.51 17.99 -4.91
C SER A 329 -14.00 17.75 -4.75
N SER A 330 -13.39 18.27 -3.68
CA SER A 330 -11.97 18.06 -3.39
C SER A 330 -11.57 16.58 -3.31
N VAL A 331 -12.47 15.73 -2.86
CA VAL A 331 -12.25 14.27 -2.81
C VAL A 331 -12.11 13.69 -4.22
N VAL A 332 -12.90 14.15 -5.19
CA VAL A 332 -12.79 13.72 -6.59
C VAL A 332 -11.51 14.28 -7.21
N VAL A 333 -11.23 15.56 -7.00
CA VAL A 333 -10.03 16.23 -7.55
C VAL A 333 -8.74 15.59 -7.03
N LYS A 334 -8.71 15.20 -5.76
CA LYS A 334 -7.57 14.49 -5.16
C LYS A 334 -7.29 13.14 -5.82
N GLU A 335 -8.34 12.40 -6.18
CA GLU A 335 -8.23 11.05 -6.74
C GLU A 335 -7.91 11.08 -8.24
N TRP A 336 -8.12 12.21 -8.91
CA TRP A 336 -7.66 12.38 -10.29
C TRP A 336 -6.13 12.43 -10.32
N ARG A 337 -5.50 11.57 -11.11
CA ARG A 337 -4.03 11.49 -11.28
C ARG A 337 -3.61 11.72 -12.74
N GLY A 338 -4.02 12.84 -13.33
CA GLY A 338 -3.46 13.31 -14.62
C GLY A 338 -4.03 12.68 -15.90
N GLY A 339 -4.86 11.63 -15.84
CA GLY A 339 -5.55 11.10 -17.02
C GLY A 339 -6.59 12.07 -17.60
N ARG A 340 -6.36 12.59 -18.82
CA ARG A 340 -7.24 13.58 -19.48
C ARG A 340 -8.52 12.96 -20.05
N ALA A 341 -8.39 11.77 -20.65
CA ALA A 341 -9.47 11.08 -21.34
C ALA A 341 -10.66 10.85 -20.40
N ILE A 342 -10.43 10.21 -19.25
CA ILE A 342 -11.52 9.87 -18.31
C ILE A 342 -12.32 11.10 -17.86
N VAL A 343 -11.66 12.21 -17.53
CA VAL A 343 -12.33 13.46 -17.12
C VAL A 343 -13.12 14.07 -18.29
N THR A 344 -12.58 13.98 -19.50
CA THR A 344 -13.27 14.45 -20.72
C THR A 344 -14.55 13.66 -20.96
N HIS A 345 -14.49 12.32 -20.90
CA HIS A 345 -15.67 11.49 -21.07
C HIS A 345 -16.65 11.59 -19.90
N LEU A 346 -16.20 11.84 -18.67
CA LEU A 346 -17.08 12.17 -17.53
C LEU A 346 -17.86 13.47 -17.77
N ALA A 347 -17.20 14.51 -18.33
CA ALA A 347 -17.86 15.75 -18.69
C ALA A 347 -18.88 15.55 -19.82
N LEU A 348 -18.51 14.79 -20.86
CA LEU A 348 -19.36 14.52 -22.03
C LEU A 348 -20.48 13.50 -21.75
N ALA A 349 -20.36 12.69 -20.70
CA ALA A 349 -21.43 11.81 -20.24
C ALA A 349 -22.69 12.60 -19.79
N LYS A 350 -22.59 13.91 -19.52
CA LYS A 350 -23.74 14.80 -19.23
C LYS A 350 -24.69 14.21 -18.17
N VAL A 351 -24.15 13.69 -17.08
CA VAL A 351 -24.95 13.17 -15.96
C VAL A 351 -25.67 14.33 -15.27
N SER A 352 -27.00 14.33 -15.34
CA SER A 352 -27.85 15.42 -14.82
C SER A 352 -28.29 15.24 -13.37
N VAL A 353 -28.12 14.03 -12.80
CA VAL A 353 -28.52 13.71 -11.44
C VAL A 353 -27.40 13.92 -10.44
N ARG A 354 -27.74 14.12 -9.16
CA ARG A 354 -26.76 14.19 -8.07
C ARG A 354 -26.22 12.78 -7.77
N VAL A 355 -24.93 12.58 -7.99
CA VAL A 355 -24.26 11.29 -7.78
C VAL A 355 -23.42 11.34 -6.49
N PRO A 356 -23.35 10.26 -5.70
CA PRO A 356 -22.47 10.23 -4.53
C PRO A 356 -20.99 10.31 -4.94
N VAL A 357 -20.22 11.14 -4.23
CA VAL A 357 -18.79 11.39 -4.50
C VAL A 357 -17.97 10.10 -4.59
N CYS A 358 -18.29 9.09 -3.79
CA CYS A 358 -17.58 7.81 -3.78
C CYS A 358 -17.66 7.06 -5.12
N ALA A 359 -18.72 7.25 -5.91
CA ALA A 359 -18.84 6.63 -7.24
C ALA A 359 -17.84 7.23 -8.24
N TYR A 360 -17.71 8.57 -8.27
CA TYR A 360 -16.69 9.22 -9.10
C TYR A 360 -15.27 8.80 -8.70
N VAL A 361 -15.00 8.70 -7.40
CA VAL A 361 -13.72 8.20 -6.89
C VAL A 361 -13.46 6.77 -7.36
N HIS A 362 -14.48 5.91 -7.33
CA HIS A 362 -14.35 4.53 -7.79
C HIS A 362 -14.02 4.46 -9.29
N VAL A 363 -14.71 5.25 -10.12
CA VAL A 363 -14.42 5.39 -11.56
C VAL A 363 -12.99 5.86 -11.80
N LEU A 364 -12.56 6.93 -11.13
CA LEU A 364 -11.21 7.48 -11.34
C LEU A 364 -10.11 6.49 -10.98
N ARG A 365 -10.26 5.75 -9.87
CA ARG A 365 -9.31 4.71 -9.46
C ARG A 365 -9.28 3.50 -10.40
N ALA A 366 -10.44 3.14 -10.98
CA ALA A 366 -10.49 2.08 -11.97
C ALA A 366 -9.81 2.50 -13.29
N ALA A 367 -10.06 3.74 -13.72
CA ALA A 367 -9.44 4.31 -14.91
C ALA A 367 -7.92 4.50 -14.74
N GLU A 368 -7.44 4.93 -13.57
CA GLU A 368 -6.02 5.04 -13.25
C GLU A 368 -5.28 3.71 -13.48
N ARG A 369 -5.83 2.60 -12.95
CA ARG A 369 -5.24 1.26 -13.11
C ARG A 369 -5.19 0.77 -14.57
N ARG A 370 -5.92 1.41 -15.48
CA ARG A 370 -6.05 1.04 -16.90
C ARG A 370 -5.84 2.24 -17.81
N GLN A 371 -4.98 3.19 -17.41
CA GLN A 371 -4.88 4.49 -18.09
C GLN A 371 -4.60 4.35 -19.59
N GLU A 372 -3.62 3.54 -19.98
CA GLU A 372 -3.26 3.33 -21.39
C GLU A 372 -4.42 2.77 -22.21
N SER A 373 -5.13 1.78 -21.67
CA SER A 373 -6.33 1.23 -22.30
C SER A 373 -7.41 2.30 -22.43
N ILE A 374 -7.71 3.04 -21.35
CA ILE A 374 -8.72 4.10 -21.37
C ILE A 374 -8.40 5.16 -22.41
N GLU A 375 -7.13 5.56 -22.56
CA GLU A 375 -6.71 6.52 -23.59
C GLU A 375 -6.91 5.96 -25.01
N ARG A 376 -6.60 4.68 -25.25
CA ARG A 376 -6.82 4.01 -26.54
C ARG A 376 -8.30 3.90 -26.90
N TYR A 377 -9.13 3.42 -25.96
CA TYR A 377 -10.56 3.20 -26.19
C TYR A 377 -11.37 4.51 -26.19
N ALA A 378 -10.91 5.55 -25.49
CA ALA A 378 -11.52 6.88 -25.56
C ALA A 378 -11.55 7.44 -26.98
N GLY A 379 -10.51 7.18 -27.78
CA GLY A 379 -10.47 7.59 -29.19
C GLY A 379 -11.34 6.71 -30.10
N SER A 380 -11.37 5.41 -29.83
CA SER A 380 -12.02 4.42 -30.71
C SER A 380 -13.53 4.27 -30.46
N TYR A 381 -13.97 4.36 -29.20
CA TYR A 381 -15.37 4.17 -28.79
C TYR A 381 -15.85 5.29 -27.84
N PRO A 382 -15.79 6.56 -28.26
CA PRO A 382 -16.05 7.69 -27.38
C PRO A 382 -17.48 7.71 -26.83
N GLY A 383 -18.47 7.34 -27.64
CA GLY A 383 -19.89 7.35 -27.27
C GLY A 383 -20.23 6.25 -26.25
N GLN A 384 -19.71 5.05 -26.46
CA GLN A 384 -19.90 3.89 -25.59
C GLN A 384 -19.24 4.14 -24.22
N LEU A 385 -18.04 4.72 -24.18
CA LEU A 385 -17.40 5.10 -22.92
C LEU A 385 -18.22 6.16 -22.16
N GLN A 386 -18.75 7.18 -22.85
CA GLN A 386 -19.64 8.17 -22.23
C GLN A 386 -20.93 7.53 -21.70
N GLN A 387 -21.50 6.59 -22.44
CA GLN A 387 -22.70 5.88 -22.05
C GLN A 387 -22.46 4.96 -20.85
N LEU A 388 -21.34 4.24 -20.80
CA LEU A 388 -20.92 3.45 -19.63
C LEU A 388 -20.89 4.32 -18.38
N LEU A 389 -20.17 5.44 -18.44
CA LEU A 389 -20.04 6.37 -17.31
C LEU A 389 -21.41 6.90 -16.89
N ARG A 390 -22.26 7.27 -17.84
CA ARG A 390 -23.62 7.75 -17.57
C ARG A 390 -24.46 6.69 -16.85
N VAL A 391 -24.55 5.48 -17.40
CA VAL A 391 -25.38 4.39 -16.85
C VAL A 391 -24.90 4.00 -15.46
N TYR A 392 -23.59 3.85 -15.26
CA TYR A 392 -23.01 3.51 -13.96
C TYR A 392 -23.31 4.57 -12.90
N LEU A 393 -23.08 5.85 -13.22
CA LEU A 393 -23.26 6.94 -12.26
C LEU A 393 -24.74 7.19 -11.93
N ILE A 394 -25.64 7.06 -12.91
CA ILE A 394 -27.09 7.12 -12.68
C ILE A 394 -27.54 5.97 -11.77
N HIS A 395 -27.04 4.75 -12.01
CA HIS A 395 -27.36 3.61 -11.15
C HIS A 395 -26.84 3.81 -9.71
N CYS A 396 -25.62 4.33 -9.54
CA CYS A 396 -25.11 4.70 -8.22
C CYS A 396 -25.97 5.76 -7.52
N ALA A 397 -26.50 6.74 -8.26
CA ALA A 397 -27.39 7.76 -7.71
C ALA A 397 -28.75 7.16 -7.29
N MET A 398 -29.29 6.22 -8.07
CA MET A 398 -30.51 5.48 -7.74
C MET A 398 -30.33 4.66 -6.45
N LEU A 399 -29.29 3.83 -6.36
CA LEU A 399 -28.97 3.07 -5.15
C LEU A 399 -28.75 3.98 -3.94
N TRP A 400 -28.15 5.14 -4.13
CA TRP A 400 -27.96 6.11 -3.05
C TRP A 400 -29.30 6.66 -2.55
N LYS A 401 -30.22 6.98 -3.48
CA LYS A 401 -31.55 7.50 -3.15
C LYS A 401 -32.38 6.45 -2.41
N GLU A 402 -32.30 5.18 -2.80
CA GLU A 402 -33.12 4.09 -2.27
C GLU A 402 -32.57 3.48 -0.97
N GLN A 403 -31.25 3.28 -0.89
CA GLN A 403 -30.60 2.48 0.17
C GLN A 403 -29.59 3.27 1.00
N GLY A 404 -29.36 4.54 0.66
CA GLY A 404 -28.46 5.42 1.39
C GLY A 404 -26.97 5.18 1.10
N HIS A 405 -26.14 6.05 1.71
CA HIS A 405 -24.71 6.13 1.39
C HIS A 405 -23.91 4.90 1.86
N GLY A 406 -24.29 4.30 2.99
CA GLY A 406 -23.64 3.10 3.52
C GLY A 406 -23.74 1.92 2.56
N TYR A 407 -24.93 1.70 1.98
CA TYR A 407 -25.18 0.66 1.00
C TYR A 407 -24.32 0.83 -0.25
N VAL A 408 -24.33 2.02 -0.86
CA VAL A 408 -23.52 2.29 -2.07
C VAL A 408 -22.04 2.03 -1.81
N ARG A 409 -21.52 2.38 -0.63
CA ARG A 409 -20.12 2.07 -0.28
C ARG A 409 -19.81 0.58 -0.13
N GLY A 410 -20.79 -0.22 0.30
CA GLY A 410 -20.68 -1.68 0.30
C GLY A 410 -20.70 -2.21 -1.14
N TRP A 411 -21.69 -1.76 -1.91
CA TRP A 411 -21.90 -2.16 -3.31
C TRP A 411 -20.71 -1.83 -4.23
N LEU A 412 -20.10 -0.66 -4.10
CA LEU A 412 -18.88 -0.30 -4.85
C LEU A 412 -17.67 -1.21 -4.56
N ARG A 413 -17.73 -2.06 -3.52
CA ARG A 413 -16.69 -3.03 -3.19
C ARG A 413 -17.08 -4.47 -3.55
N SER A 414 -18.31 -4.71 -3.98
CA SER A 414 -18.74 -6.01 -4.49
C SER A 414 -18.42 -6.12 -5.99
N GLU A 415 -18.52 -7.34 -6.51
CA GLU A 415 -18.35 -7.61 -7.95
C GLU A 415 -19.34 -6.80 -8.80
N ALA A 416 -20.59 -6.69 -8.34
CA ALA A 416 -21.65 -5.98 -9.05
C ALA A 416 -21.39 -4.46 -9.22
N GLY A 417 -20.65 -3.85 -8.29
CA GLY A 417 -20.29 -2.43 -8.34
C GLY A 417 -18.90 -2.15 -8.91
N ASN A 418 -18.12 -3.20 -9.20
CA ASN A 418 -16.74 -3.09 -9.65
C ASN A 418 -16.69 -2.74 -11.15
N VAL A 419 -16.52 -1.45 -11.44
CA VAL A 419 -16.42 -0.95 -12.82
C VAL A 419 -15.19 -1.51 -13.57
N SER A 420 -14.20 -2.07 -12.86
CA SER A 420 -13.02 -2.67 -13.50
C SER A 420 -13.37 -3.93 -14.29
N ASN A 421 -14.26 -4.78 -13.75
CA ASN A 421 -14.71 -5.99 -14.45
C ASN A 421 -15.55 -5.61 -15.66
N MET A 422 -16.43 -4.60 -15.50
CA MET A 422 -17.21 -4.06 -16.62
C MET A 422 -16.31 -3.55 -17.75
N LEU A 423 -15.24 -2.81 -17.41
CA LEU A 423 -14.26 -2.35 -18.39
C LEU A 423 -13.53 -3.52 -19.05
N ASP A 424 -13.24 -4.59 -18.30
CA ASP A 424 -12.60 -5.79 -18.86
C ASP A 424 -13.46 -6.44 -19.94
N TYR A 425 -14.74 -6.69 -19.64
CA TYR A 425 -15.72 -7.17 -20.62
C TYR A 425 -15.83 -6.23 -21.84
N LEU A 426 -16.00 -4.92 -21.61
CA LEU A 426 -16.21 -3.97 -22.69
C LEU A 426 -14.99 -3.84 -23.60
N MET A 427 -13.78 -3.86 -23.03
CA MET A 427 -12.53 -3.71 -23.79
C MET A 427 -12.20 -4.93 -24.65
N ASN A 428 -12.60 -6.13 -24.21
CA ASN A 428 -12.28 -7.37 -24.92
C ASN A 428 -13.39 -7.83 -25.89
N GLU A 429 -14.64 -7.48 -25.65
CA GLU A 429 -15.75 -7.91 -26.51
C GLU A 429 -16.85 -6.86 -26.65
N GLY A 430 -17.24 -6.20 -25.55
CA GLY A 430 -18.46 -5.40 -25.56
C GLY A 430 -18.42 -4.20 -26.51
N PHE A 431 -17.30 -3.46 -26.57
CA PHE A 431 -17.19 -2.28 -27.44
C PHE A 431 -17.32 -2.62 -28.92
N ASP A 432 -16.69 -3.71 -29.36
CA ASP A 432 -16.78 -4.21 -30.74
C ASP A 432 -18.20 -4.65 -31.09
N ARG A 433 -18.97 -5.11 -30.09
CA ARG A 433 -20.40 -5.43 -30.22
C ARG A 433 -21.33 -4.23 -29.98
N GLY A 434 -20.80 -3.01 -29.99
CA GLY A 434 -21.59 -1.78 -29.85
C GLY A 434 -22.12 -1.50 -28.43
N GLN A 435 -21.61 -2.18 -27.40
CA GLN A 435 -21.99 -1.96 -26.01
C GLN A 435 -21.18 -0.83 -25.37
N PRO A 436 -21.75 -0.08 -24.41
CA PRO A 436 -23.16 -0.07 -24.02
C PRO A 436 -24.06 0.59 -25.06
N GLU A 437 -25.23 -0.02 -25.29
CA GLU A 437 -26.30 0.59 -26.09
C GLU A 437 -26.86 1.86 -25.43
N ARG A 438 -27.47 2.74 -26.24
CA ARG A 438 -28.02 4.05 -25.78
C ARG A 438 -29.01 3.94 -24.62
N ASN A 439 -29.78 2.86 -24.54
CA ASN A 439 -30.79 2.62 -23.50
C ASN A 439 -30.39 1.52 -22.51
N ALA A 440 -29.11 1.14 -22.47
CA ALA A 440 -28.63 0.10 -21.58
C ALA A 440 -28.84 0.49 -20.11
N THR A 441 -29.23 -0.49 -19.30
CA THR A 441 -29.30 -0.37 -17.83
C THR A 441 -28.10 -1.05 -17.20
N TRP A 442 -27.70 -0.61 -16.00
CA TRP A 442 -26.57 -1.25 -15.30
C TRP A 442 -26.79 -2.74 -15.05
N PRO A 443 -27.98 -3.21 -14.58
CA PRO A 443 -28.22 -4.64 -14.41
C PRO A 443 -28.12 -5.45 -15.71
N ALA A 444 -28.54 -4.89 -16.85
CA ALA A 444 -28.42 -5.57 -18.14
C ALA A 444 -26.96 -5.69 -18.59
N LEU A 445 -26.16 -4.62 -18.42
CA LEU A 445 -24.73 -4.67 -18.69
C LEU A 445 -24.01 -5.64 -17.76
N LEU A 446 -24.36 -5.63 -16.47
CA LEU A 446 -23.76 -6.50 -15.47
C LEU A 446 -23.95 -7.97 -15.83
N ARG A 447 -25.16 -8.38 -16.21
CA ARG A 447 -25.41 -9.76 -16.68
C ARG A 447 -24.53 -10.12 -17.87
N ARG A 448 -24.46 -9.25 -18.89
CA ARG A 448 -23.59 -9.48 -20.07
C ARG A 448 -22.11 -9.61 -19.69
N SER A 449 -21.66 -8.78 -18.75
CA SER A 449 -20.31 -8.87 -18.20
C SER A 449 -20.11 -10.18 -17.47
N GLU A 450 -21.01 -10.58 -16.57
CA GLU A 450 -20.94 -11.84 -15.82
C GLU A 450 -20.95 -13.06 -16.75
N ASP A 451 -21.82 -13.08 -17.76
CA ASP A 451 -21.88 -14.12 -18.78
C ASP A 451 -20.56 -14.24 -19.56
N TRP A 452 -19.96 -13.10 -19.92
CA TRP A 452 -18.66 -13.06 -20.59
C TRP A 452 -17.54 -13.59 -19.69
N HIS A 453 -17.44 -13.14 -18.43
CA HIS A 453 -16.41 -13.62 -17.50
C HIS A 453 -16.59 -15.11 -17.19
N LYS A 454 -17.84 -15.59 -17.08
CA LYS A 454 -18.14 -17.03 -16.93
C LYS A 454 -17.63 -17.80 -18.14
N ARG A 455 -17.95 -17.33 -19.36
CA ARG A 455 -17.49 -17.99 -20.60
C ARG A 455 -15.97 -18.05 -20.69
N ILE A 456 -15.26 -16.93 -20.50
CA ILE A 456 -13.79 -16.89 -20.56
C ILE A 456 -13.15 -17.78 -19.50
N ALA A 457 -13.72 -17.82 -18.29
CA ALA A 457 -13.21 -18.70 -17.23
C ALA A 457 -13.40 -20.18 -17.56
N ILE A 458 -14.53 -20.56 -18.18
CA ILE A 458 -14.78 -21.92 -18.66
C ILE A 458 -13.82 -22.27 -19.80
N GLU A 459 -13.68 -21.40 -20.82
CA GLU A 459 -12.76 -21.61 -21.94
C GLU A 459 -11.30 -21.78 -21.47
N HIS A 460 -10.88 -21.01 -20.46
CA HIS A 460 -9.54 -21.13 -19.88
C HIS A 460 -9.33 -22.46 -19.14
N LEU A 461 -10.36 -22.96 -18.44
CA LEU A 461 -10.32 -24.25 -17.76
C LEU A 461 -10.40 -25.43 -18.75
N GLU A 462 -11.20 -25.30 -19.80
CA GLU A 462 -11.38 -26.32 -20.85
C GLU A 462 -10.07 -26.60 -21.61
N GLY A 463 -9.23 -25.58 -21.79
CA GLY A 463 -7.98 -25.68 -22.55
C GLY A 463 -8.22 -25.79 -24.06
N GLU A 464 -7.14 -25.89 -24.85
CA GLU A 464 -7.23 -25.82 -26.33
C GLU A 464 -7.81 -27.09 -26.98
N LYS A 465 -7.90 -28.20 -26.27
CA LYS A 465 -8.10 -29.53 -26.88
C LYS A 465 -9.54 -30.02 -26.94
N GLY A 466 -10.46 -29.45 -26.15
CA GLY A 466 -11.88 -29.82 -26.16
C GLY A 466 -12.12 -31.34 -26.10
N LEU A 467 -11.43 -32.03 -25.18
CA LEU A 467 -11.37 -33.49 -25.17
C LEU A 467 -12.73 -34.10 -24.79
N GLN A 468 -13.01 -35.29 -25.32
CA GLN A 468 -14.17 -36.11 -24.96
C GLN A 468 -13.72 -37.49 -24.49
N TRP A 469 -14.47 -38.07 -23.55
CA TRP A 469 -14.26 -39.42 -23.03
C TRP A 469 -15.59 -40.01 -22.59
N SER A 470 -15.60 -41.31 -22.32
CA SER A 470 -16.76 -42.01 -21.78
C SER A 470 -16.45 -42.55 -20.40
N SER A 471 -17.34 -42.27 -19.44
CA SER A 471 -17.39 -43.01 -18.18
C SER A 471 -18.05 -44.37 -18.38
N LEU A 472 -17.55 -45.41 -17.70
CA LEU A 472 -18.15 -46.75 -17.72
C LEU A 472 -19.55 -46.78 -17.11
N LEU A 473 -19.78 -45.97 -16.07
CA LEU A 473 -21.11 -45.77 -15.52
C LEU A 473 -21.69 -44.47 -16.08
N GLY A 474 -22.92 -44.57 -16.57
CA GLY A 474 -23.74 -43.41 -16.92
C GLY A 474 -24.24 -42.66 -15.69
N GLU A 475 -25.28 -41.84 -15.87
CA GLU A 475 -25.96 -41.25 -14.73
C GLU A 475 -26.49 -42.35 -13.79
N THR A 476 -26.12 -42.26 -12.51
CA THR A 476 -26.42 -43.28 -11.51
C THR A 476 -27.10 -42.63 -10.32
N VAL A 477 -28.18 -43.26 -9.82
CA VAL A 477 -28.91 -42.79 -8.64
C VAL A 477 -28.68 -43.77 -7.50
N ILE A 478 -28.14 -43.29 -6.38
CA ILE A 478 -27.86 -44.09 -5.18
C ILE A 478 -28.47 -43.41 -3.98
N GLU A 479 -29.39 -44.08 -3.29
CA GLU A 479 -30.08 -43.55 -2.10
C GLU A 479 -30.75 -42.16 -2.36
N GLY A 480 -31.25 -41.95 -3.58
CA GLY A 480 -31.87 -40.69 -4.03
C GLY A 480 -30.89 -39.58 -4.41
N ILE A 481 -29.58 -39.83 -4.34
CA ILE A 481 -28.52 -38.91 -4.76
C ILE A 481 -28.13 -39.22 -6.20
N VAL A 482 -28.17 -38.20 -7.06
CA VAL A 482 -27.88 -38.32 -8.50
C VAL A 482 -26.40 -38.05 -8.74
N PHE A 483 -25.74 -38.95 -9.45
CA PHE A 483 -24.36 -38.83 -9.92
C PHE A 483 -24.34 -38.78 -11.45
N THR A 484 -23.97 -37.63 -12.00
CA THR A 484 -23.89 -37.43 -13.46
C THR A 484 -22.42 -37.35 -13.90
N PRO A 485 -21.94 -38.25 -14.77
CA PRO A 485 -20.54 -38.25 -15.19
C PRO A 485 -20.21 -37.04 -16.06
N LEU A 486 -19.03 -36.46 -15.84
CA LEU A 486 -18.51 -35.34 -16.64
C LEU A 486 -17.60 -35.89 -17.73
N ASN A 487 -18.15 -35.98 -18.95
CA ASN A 487 -17.58 -36.75 -20.06
C ASN A 487 -16.84 -35.90 -21.13
N ASN A 488 -16.64 -34.61 -20.89
CA ASN A 488 -15.90 -33.75 -21.79
C ASN A 488 -15.26 -32.57 -21.04
N SER A 489 -14.24 -31.97 -21.66
CA SER A 489 -13.49 -30.84 -21.07
C SER A 489 -14.42 -29.69 -20.66
N ARG A 490 -15.45 -29.38 -21.45
CA ARG A 490 -16.40 -28.31 -21.17
C ARG A 490 -17.26 -28.56 -19.93
N ALA A 491 -17.85 -29.74 -19.79
CA ALA A 491 -18.65 -30.12 -18.62
C ALA A 491 -17.81 -30.11 -17.34
N LEU A 492 -16.53 -30.53 -17.45
CA LEU A 492 -15.57 -30.49 -16.37
C LEU A 492 -15.21 -29.05 -15.95
N ALA A 493 -14.96 -28.18 -16.93
CA ALA A 493 -14.67 -26.76 -16.73
C ALA A 493 -15.87 -26.01 -16.12
N GLU A 494 -17.09 -26.27 -16.60
CA GLU A 494 -18.35 -25.74 -16.06
C GLU A 494 -18.54 -26.13 -14.59
N GLU A 495 -18.36 -27.41 -14.25
CA GLU A 495 -18.43 -27.88 -12.85
C GLU A 495 -17.33 -27.23 -12.01
N GLY A 496 -16.07 -27.20 -12.49
CA GLY A 496 -14.95 -26.60 -11.78
C GLY A 496 -15.13 -25.11 -11.49
N TYR A 497 -15.70 -24.35 -12.44
CA TYR A 497 -16.04 -22.95 -12.26
C TYR A 497 -17.18 -22.75 -11.26
N GLU A 498 -18.30 -23.46 -11.44
CA GLU A 498 -19.49 -23.30 -10.60
C GLU A 498 -19.24 -23.72 -9.15
N MET A 499 -18.46 -24.77 -8.96
CA MET A 499 -18.14 -25.31 -7.66
C MET A 499 -16.86 -24.70 -7.08
N GLY A 500 -16.06 -23.98 -7.86
CA GLY A 500 -14.90 -23.23 -7.38
C GLY A 500 -13.75 -24.11 -6.87
N HIS A 501 -13.45 -25.23 -7.54
CA HIS A 501 -12.35 -26.13 -7.22
C HIS A 501 -11.63 -26.65 -8.48
N CYS A 502 -10.39 -27.12 -8.31
CA CYS A 502 -9.40 -27.37 -9.39
C CYS A 502 -9.78 -28.43 -10.42
N VAL A 503 -10.86 -29.17 -10.20
CA VAL A 503 -11.33 -30.28 -11.07
C VAL A 503 -11.51 -29.86 -12.52
N GLY A 504 -11.83 -28.58 -12.78
CA GLY A 504 -12.00 -28.04 -14.13
C GLY A 504 -10.77 -28.14 -15.03
N SER A 505 -9.58 -28.44 -14.48
CA SER A 505 -8.32 -28.59 -15.22
C SER A 505 -7.83 -30.03 -15.38
N TYR A 506 -8.66 -31.03 -15.03
CA TYR A 506 -8.27 -32.46 -15.01
C TYR A 506 -8.60 -33.20 -16.31
N ASP A 507 -8.98 -32.48 -17.35
CA ASP A 507 -9.42 -32.99 -18.65
C ASP A 507 -8.40 -33.98 -19.26
N GLY A 508 -7.11 -33.67 -19.22
CA GLY A 508 -6.06 -34.54 -19.72
C GLY A 508 -5.92 -35.87 -18.97
N HIS A 509 -6.30 -35.91 -17.69
CA HIS A 509 -6.34 -37.15 -16.91
C HIS A 509 -7.63 -37.94 -17.18
N CYS A 510 -8.76 -37.27 -17.33
CA CYS A 510 -10.03 -37.89 -17.67
C CYS A 510 -10.03 -38.50 -19.08
N ALA A 511 -9.50 -37.78 -20.06
CA ALA A 511 -9.37 -38.26 -21.43
C ALA A 511 -8.46 -39.50 -21.57
N LYS A 512 -7.47 -39.63 -20.68
CA LYS A 512 -6.61 -40.83 -20.59
C LYS A 512 -7.25 -41.98 -19.81
N GLY A 513 -8.47 -41.81 -19.31
CA GLY A 513 -9.15 -42.75 -18.44
C GLY A 513 -8.53 -42.88 -17.04
N ALA A 514 -7.55 -42.04 -16.69
CA ALA A 514 -6.82 -42.12 -15.41
C ALA A 514 -7.57 -41.45 -14.24
N TYR A 515 -8.62 -40.68 -14.53
CA TYR A 515 -9.43 -39.97 -13.55
C TYR A 515 -10.89 -39.92 -13.99
N GLN A 516 -11.82 -40.05 -13.04
CA GLN A 516 -13.26 -39.95 -13.29
C GLN A 516 -13.88 -38.93 -12.36
N VAL A 517 -14.82 -38.15 -12.91
CA VAL A 517 -15.46 -37.05 -12.19
C VAL A 517 -16.96 -37.09 -12.41
N TYR A 518 -17.71 -36.92 -11.32
CA TYR A 518 -19.16 -36.87 -11.31
C TYR A 518 -19.64 -35.59 -10.62
N ALA A 519 -20.57 -34.90 -11.27
CA ALA A 519 -21.41 -33.91 -10.59
C ALA A 519 -22.45 -34.65 -9.74
N VAL A 520 -22.61 -34.22 -8.49
CA VAL A 520 -23.45 -34.90 -7.50
C VAL A 520 -24.55 -33.94 -7.03
N ARG A 521 -25.80 -34.41 -7.05
CA ARG A 521 -26.97 -33.65 -6.58
C ARG A 521 -27.76 -34.45 -5.53
N GLU A 522 -27.89 -33.88 -4.34
CA GLU A 522 -28.74 -34.40 -3.26
C GLU A 522 -30.21 -34.02 -3.48
N PRO A 523 -31.19 -34.75 -2.88
CA PRO A 523 -32.63 -34.46 -3.03
C PRO A 523 -33.06 -33.05 -2.59
N ASP A 524 -32.33 -32.46 -1.66
CA ASP A 524 -32.57 -31.10 -1.15
C ASP A 524 -31.95 -30.00 -2.04
N GLY A 525 -31.33 -30.39 -3.17
CA GLY A 525 -30.70 -29.49 -4.12
C GLY A 525 -29.24 -29.16 -3.81
N ARG A 526 -28.65 -29.67 -2.71
CA ARG A 526 -27.22 -29.51 -2.46
C ARG A 526 -26.38 -30.16 -3.56
N ARG A 527 -25.34 -29.46 -3.99
CA ARG A 527 -24.39 -29.91 -5.00
C ARG A 527 -23.03 -30.23 -4.39
N SER A 528 -22.39 -31.26 -4.91
CA SER A 528 -20.99 -31.63 -4.63
C SER A 528 -20.37 -32.27 -5.87
N THR A 529 -19.05 -32.45 -5.86
CA THR A 529 -18.33 -33.08 -6.97
C THR A 529 -17.49 -34.23 -6.43
N LEU A 530 -17.63 -35.41 -7.04
CA LEU A 530 -16.89 -36.61 -6.70
C LEU A 530 -15.81 -36.86 -7.75
N GLY A 531 -14.57 -37.06 -7.31
CA GLY A 531 -13.42 -37.40 -8.14
C GLY A 531 -12.67 -38.63 -7.62
N PHE A 532 -12.29 -39.52 -8.53
CA PHE A 532 -11.51 -40.72 -8.19
C PHE A 532 -10.54 -41.09 -9.31
N ARG A 533 -9.43 -41.72 -8.92
CA ARG A 533 -8.36 -42.16 -9.84
C ARG A 533 -8.65 -43.57 -10.33
N VAL A 534 -8.26 -43.87 -11.56
CA VAL A 534 -8.21 -45.23 -12.09
C VAL A 534 -6.75 -45.59 -12.32
N ILE A 535 -6.23 -46.56 -11.56
CA ILE A 535 -4.82 -46.97 -11.61
C ILE A 535 -4.77 -48.49 -11.80
N LYS A 536 -4.19 -48.95 -12.90
CA LYS A 536 -4.02 -50.39 -13.22
C LYS A 536 -5.33 -51.18 -13.07
N GLY A 537 -6.45 -50.66 -13.59
CA GLY A 537 -7.76 -51.32 -13.51
C GLY A 537 -8.49 -51.19 -12.17
N HIS A 538 -7.94 -50.45 -11.19
CA HIS A 538 -8.61 -50.22 -9.90
C HIS A 538 -9.07 -48.77 -9.74
N ALA A 539 -10.33 -48.57 -9.35
CA ALA A 539 -10.87 -47.27 -8.97
C ALA A 539 -10.53 -46.95 -7.51
N ARG A 540 -9.88 -45.81 -7.27
CA ARG A 540 -9.48 -45.33 -5.95
C ARG A 540 -10.04 -43.93 -5.69
N TRP A 541 -10.83 -43.84 -4.64
CA TRP A 541 -11.33 -42.57 -4.11
C TRP A 541 -10.21 -41.53 -3.95
N ASP A 542 -10.45 -40.32 -4.44
CA ASP A 542 -9.53 -39.19 -4.29
C ASP A 542 -10.21 -38.06 -3.49
N GLN A 543 -11.29 -37.49 -4.02
CA GLN A 543 -11.94 -36.32 -3.43
C GLN A 543 -13.48 -36.36 -3.56
N HIS A 544 -14.19 -35.80 -2.58
CA HIS A 544 -15.61 -35.50 -2.68
C HIS A 544 -15.90 -34.23 -1.88
N GLU A 545 -16.19 -33.15 -2.59
CA GLU A 545 -16.23 -31.81 -2.01
C GLU A 545 -17.49 -31.05 -2.42
N GLY A 546 -18.00 -30.23 -1.51
CA GLY A 546 -19.03 -29.23 -1.82
C GLY A 546 -18.40 -27.96 -2.40
N GLY A 547 -19.24 -27.00 -2.80
CA GLY A 547 -18.78 -25.73 -3.37
C GLY A 547 -17.69 -25.05 -2.52
N ARG A 548 -16.60 -24.64 -3.18
CA ARG A 548 -15.37 -24.04 -2.64
C ARG A 548 -14.70 -24.91 -1.56
N HIS A 549 -14.52 -26.19 -1.85
CA HIS A 549 -13.97 -27.19 -0.92
C HIS A 549 -14.82 -27.35 0.36
N GLY A 550 -16.13 -27.12 0.24
CA GLY A 550 -17.09 -27.20 1.33
C GLY A 550 -17.32 -28.63 1.81
N ARG A 551 -17.89 -28.77 3.02
CA ARG A 551 -18.24 -30.10 3.57
C ARG A 551 -19.38 -30.73 2.79
N VAL A 552 -19.27 -32.03 2.57
CA VAL A 552 -20.29 -32.89 1.97
C VAL A 552 -21.08 -33.62 3.06
N SER A 553 -22.35 -33.96 2.79
CA SER A 553 -23.16 -34.73 3.72
C SER A 553 -22.62 -36.15 3.94
N THR A 554 -22.94 -36.74 5.09
CA THR A 554 -22.57 -38.14 5.37
C THR A 554 -23.25 -39.12 4.42
N ALA A 555 -24.48 -38.81 3.98
CA ALA A 555 -25.22 -39.58 2.98
C ALA A 555 -24.51 -39.54 1.62
N ALA A 556 -24.14 -38.36 1.13
CA ALA A 556 -23.42 -38.21 -0.13
C ALA A 556 -22.04 -38.88 -0.11
N LEU A 557 -21.30 -38.80 1.00
CA LEU A 557 -20.03 -39.54 1.16
C LEU A 557 -20.22 -41.06 1.10
N ARG A 558 -21.32 -41.59 1.66
CA ARG A 558 -21.64 -43.02 1.63
C ARG A 558 -22.03 -43.45 0.22
N ALA A 559 -22.94 -42.74 -0.41
CA ALA A 559 -23.40 -43.00 -1.78
C ALA A 559 -22.24 -42.90 -2.78
N GLY A 560 -21.35 -41.91 -2.63
CA GLY A 560 -20.16 -41.80 -3.46
C GLY A 560 -19.24 -43.01 -3.33
N LYS A 561 -19.04 -43.54 -2.12
CA LYS A 561 -18.24 -44.77 -1.93
C LYS A 561 -18.87 -45.98 -2.60
N GLN A 562 -20.20 -46.06 -2.62
CA GLN A 562 -20.93 -47.09 -3.36
C GLN A 562 -20.72 -46.92 -4.86
N LEU A 563 -20.78 -45.69 -5.40
CA LEU A 563 -20.49 -45.42 -6.81
C LEU A 563 -19.07 -45.88 -7.20
N VAL A 564 -18.04 -45.54 -6.41
CA VAL A 564 -16.66 -45.94 -6.71
C VAL A 564 -16.49 -47.47 -6.69
N ARG A 565 -17.23 -48.18 -5.84
CA ARG A 565 -17.25 -49.65 -5.83
C ARG A 565 -17.93 -50.22 -7.07
N ALA A 566 -19.12 -49.72 -7.42
CA ALA A 566 -19.82 -50.12 -8.64
C ALA A 566 -18.96 -49.86 -9.88
N TYR A 567 -18.22 -48.74 -9.91
CA TYR A 567 -17.29 -48.45 -11.00
C TYR A 567 -16.11 -49.45 -11.03
N ALA A 568 -15.61 -49.87 -9.87
CA ALA A 568 -14.55 -50.89 -9.78
C ALA A 568 -15.03 -52.26 -10.26
N GLU A 569 -16.28 -52.63 -9.98
CA GLU A 569 -16.91 -53.85 -10.48
C GLU A 569 -17.04 -53.82 -12.01
N ALA A 570 -17.55 -52.72 -12.57
CA ALA A 570 -17.65 -52.53 -14.02
C ALA A 570 -16.27 -52.57 -14.73
N LEU A 571 -15.20 -52.09 -14.08
CA LEU A 571 -13.84 -52.20 -14.59
C LEU A 571 -13.34 -53.64 -14.68
N ALA A 572 -13.69 -54.49 -13.70
CA ALA A 572 -13.29 -55.89 -13.67
C ALA A 572 -14.01 -56.69 -14.77
N GLU A 573 -15.32 -56.50 -14.91
CA GLU A 573 -16.13 -57.14 -15.95
C GLU A 573 -15.65 -56.81 -17.36
N GLY A 574 -15.29 -55.54 -17.61
CA GLY A 574 -14.72 -55.11 -18.90
C GLY A 574 -13.34 -55.70 -19.20
N SER A 575 -12.53 -55.96 -18.17
CA SER A 575 -11.21 -56.60 -18.34
C SER A 575 -11.34 -58.09 -18.65
N GLU A 576 -12.28 -58.78 -18.03
CA GLU A 576 -12.56 -60.20 -18.29
C GLU A 576 -13.16 -60.40 -19.70
N ALA A 577 -14.07 -59.52 -20.12
CA ALA A 577 -14.63 -59.53 -21.47
C ALA A 577 -13.57 -59.27 -22.56
N SER A 578 -12.67 -58.30 -22.36
CA SER A 578 -11.59 -58.00 -23.31
C SER A 578 -10.54 -59.11 -23.41
N GLN A 579 -10.25 -59.81 -22.30
CA GLN A 579 -9.36 -60.98 -22.31
C GLN A 579 -10.01 -62.19 -22.99
N ALA A 580 -11.33 -62.37 -22.82
CA ALA A 580 -12.09 -63.40 -23.54
C ALA A 580 -12.16 -63.12 -25.05
N GLU A 581 -12.35 -61.87 -25.48
CA GLU A 581 -12.33 -61.50 -26.90
C GLU A 581 -10.95 -61.67 -27.55
N GLN A 582 -9.85 -61.33 -26.86
CA GLN A 582 -8.49 -61.58 -27.35
C GLN A 582 -8.20 -63.09 -27.47
N ALA A 583 -8.65 -63.89 -26.51
CA ALA A 583 -8.50 -65.34 -26.57
C ALA A 583 -9.31 -66.00 -27.71
N VAL A 584 -10.40 -65.37 -28.16
CA VAL A 584 -11.21 -65.82 -29.31
C VAL A 584 -10.63 -65.33 -30.64
N ALA A 585 -9.93 -64.18 -30.68
CA ALA A 585 -9.28 -63.66 -31.88
C ALA A 585 -7.92 -64.31 -32.20
N GLU A 586 -7.32 -65.02 -31.23
CA GLU A 586 -6.09 -65.82 -31.40
C GLU A 586 -6.35 -67.29 -31.78
N ILE A 587 -7.63 -67.67 -31.98
CA ILE A 587 -8.08 -68.93 -32.58
C ILE A 587 -8.51 -68.64 -34.02
#